data_AF-A0A480A1J7-F1
#
_entry.id   AF-A0A480A1J7-F1
#
_cell.length_a   1.000
_cell.length_b   1.000
_cell.length_c   1.000
_cell.angle_alpha   90.00
_cell.angle_beta   90.00
_cell.angle_gamma   90.00
#
_symmetry.space_group_name_H-M   'P 1'
#
loop_
_entity.id
_entity.type
_entity.pdbx_description
1 polymer ?
#
loop_
_entity_poly.entity_id
_entity_poly.type
_entity_poly.pdbx_seq_one_letter_code
_entity_poly.pdbx_strand_id
1 'polypeptide(L)'
;MSLSIESVISEIEQLSLIEKMGILEYLVKEIKQSVEAVAVTPKPKYKVTDFHGIAPNLLAGKDAQELVNQMRDEWEEREERR
;
A
#
# COMPACT_ATOMS: atom_id res chain seq x y z
N MET A 1 19.54 -18.37 -12.77
CA MET A 1 19.36 -17.52 -13.97
C MET A 1 17.94 -17.00 -13.93
N SER A 2 17.73 -15.68 -13.91
CA SER A 2 16.37 -15.11 -13.94
C SER A 2 15.90 -15.04 -15.39
N LEU A 3 14.80 -15.71 -15.71
CA LEU A 3 14.09 -15.51 -16.97
C LEU A 3 13.51 -14.09 -17.00
N SER A 4 13.41 -13.47 -18.18
CA SER A 4 12.70 -12.19 -18.29
C SER A 4 11.20 -12.44 -18.14
N ILE A 5 10.48 -11.51 -17.50
CA ILE A 5 9.02 -11.61 -17.36
C ILE A 5 8.35 -11.69 -18.74
N GLU A 6 8.91 -11.00 -19.72
CA GLU A 6 8.43 -11.00 -21.11
C GLU A 6 8.47 -12.39 -21.75
N SER A 7 9.52 -13.20 -21.48
CA SER A 7 9.60 -14.55 -22.03
C SER A 7 8.55 -15.46 -21.40
N VAL A 8 8.35 -15.35 -20.08
CA VAL A 8 7.34 -16.13 -19.34
C VAL A 8 5.93 -15.78 -19.81
N ILE A 9 5.64 -14.49 -20.05
CA ILE A 9 4.33 -14.07 -20.57
C ILE A 9 4.10 -14.66 -21.97
N SER A 10 5.11 -14.61 -22.85
CA SER A 10 5.00 -15.18 -24.20
C SER A 10 4.73 -16.70 -24.17
N GLU A 11 5.37 -17.43 -23.25
CA GLU A 11 5.11 -18.86 -23.04
C GLU A 11 3.68 -19.11 -22.52
N ILE A 12 3.20 -18.30 -21.57
CA ILE A 12 1.84 -18.40 -21.04
C ILE A 12 0.80 -18.13 -22.14
N GLU A 13 1.04 -17.17 -23.02
CA GLU A 13 0.10 -16.82 -24.10
C GLU A 13 -0.19 -18.00 -25.03
N GLN A 14 0.80 -18.86 -25.28
CA GLN A 14 0.68 -20.04 -26.16
C GLN A 14 -0.11 -21.20 -25.53
N LEU A 15 -0.37 -21.15 -24.22
CA LEU A 15 -1.09 -22.21 -23.51
C LEU A 15 -2.61 -22.15 -23.75
N SER A 16 -3.25 -23.30 -23.60
CA SER A 16 -4.70 -23.42 -23.59
C SER A 16 -5.33 -22.73 -22.37
N LEU A 17 -6.63 -22.44 -22.44
CA LEU A 17 -7.35 -21.81 -21.33
C LEU A 17 -7.29 -22.64 -20.04
N ILE A 18 -7.32 -23.97 -20.16
CA ILE A 18 -7.27 -24.91 -19.02
C ILE A 18 -5.91 -24.83 -18.33
N GLU A 19 -4.83 -24.82 -19.09
CA GLU A 19 -3.46 -24.71 -18.57
C GLU A 19 -3.22 -23.35 -17.92
N LYS A 20 -3.72 -22.26 -18.53
CA LYS A 20 -3.70 -20.92 -17.93
C LYS A 20 -4.41 -20.89 -16.58
N MET A 21 -5.55 -21.56 -16.48
CA MET A 21 -6.30 -21.65 -15.23
C MET A 21 -5.55 -22.44 -14.15
N GLY A 22 -4.89 -23.55 -14.53
CA GLY A 22 -4.03 -24.31 -13.62
C GLY A 22 -2.82 -23.51 -13.11
N ILE A 23 -2.20 -22.71 -13.97
CA ILE A 23 -1.11 -21.79 -13.56
C ILE A 23 -1.63 -20.76 -12.57
N LEU A 24 -2.80 -20.18 -12.82
CA LEU A 24 -3.40 -19.20 -11.92
C LEU A 24 -3.70 -19.82 -10.54
N GLU A 25 -4.26 -21.03 -10.49
CA GLU A 25 -4.47 -21.75 -9.24
C GLU A 25 -3.17 -22.00 -8.47
N TYR A 26 -2.11 -22.41 -9.18
CA TYR A 26 -0.79 -22.60 -8.59
C TYR A 26 -0.22 -21.30 -8.01
N LEU A 27 -0.25 -20.20 -8.77
CA LEU A 27 0.26 -18.89 -8.34
C LEU A 27 -0.52 -18.37 -7.13
N VAL A 28 -1.85 -18.49 -7.14
CA VAL A 28 -2.68 -18.07 -6.00
C VAL A 28 -2.34 -18.88 -4.74
N LYS A 29 -2.11 -20.19 -4.88
CA LYS A 29 -1.72 -21.06 -3.77
C LYS A 29 -0.35 -20.66 -3.21
N GLU A 30 0.63 -20.43 -4.08
CA GLU A 30 1.99 -20.04 -3.69
C GLU A 30 2.00 -18.68 -2.98
N ILE A 31 1.29 -17.69 -3.52
CA ILE A 31 1.14 -16.37 -2.88
C ILE A 31 0.48 -16.51 -1.51
N LYS A 32 -0.58 -17.32 -1.36
CA LYS A 32 -1.22 -17.55 -0.06
C LYS A 32 -0.25 -18.15 0.97
N GLN A 33 0.53 -19.15 0.57
CA GLN A 33 1.53 -19.77 1.44
C GLN A 33 2.64 -18.78 1.83
N SER A 34 3.09 -17.95 0.89
CA SER A 34 4.06 -16.89 1.14
C SER A 34 3.49 -15.78 2.03
N VAL A 35 2.24 -15.39 1.84
CA VAL A 35 1.54 -14.40 2.68
C VAL A 35 1.28 -14.95 4.08
N GLU A 36 0.94 -16.23 4.24
CA GLU A 36 0.85 -16.88 5.55
C GLU A 36 2.22 -16.89 6.24
N ALA A 37 3.30 -17.21 5.51
CA ALA A 37 4.66 -17.12 6.05
C ALA A 37 5.07 -15.68 6.43
N VAL A 38 4.62 -14.66 5.68
CA VAL A 38 4.83 -13.24 6.01
C VAL A 38 3.91 -12.79 7.15
N ALA A 39 2.69 -13.33 7.28
CA ALA A 39 1.77 -13.06 8.38
C ALA A 39 2.25 -13.64 9.72
N VAL A 40 3.18 -14.61 9.69
CA VAL A 40 3.93 -15.09 10.87
C VAL A 40 4.94 -14.05 11.37
N THR A 41 5.31 -13.05 10.56
CA THR A 41 5.96 -11.86 11.12
C THR A 41 4.88 -11.00 11.79
N PRO A 42 4.90 -10.84 13.12
CA PRO A 42 3.92 -10.00 13.78
C PRO A 42 4.05 -8.60 13.19
N LYS A 43 2.94 -8.04 12.69
CA LYS A 43 2.88 -6.61 12.33
C LYS A 43 3.53 -5.83 13.47
N PRO A 44 4.55 -4.99 13.20
CA PRO A 44 5.18 -4.21 14.25
C PRO A 44 4.09 -3.45 15.00
N LYS A 45 3.95 -3.75 16.30
CA LYS A 45 3.05 -3.03 17.19
C LYS A 45 3.69 -1.68 17.46
N TYR A 46 3.44 -0.72 16.58
CA TYR A 46 3.90 0.65 16.79
C TYR A 46 3.12 1.26 17.96
N LYS A 47 3.82 1.82 18.94
CA LYS A 47 3.24 2.69 19.95
C LYS A 47 3.00 4.06 19.33
N VAL A 48 1.98 4.78 19.78
CA VAL A 48 1.70 6.14 19.31
C VAL A 48 2.91 7.07 19.51
N THR A 49 3.70 6.83 20.56
CA THR A 49 4.96 7.53 20.83
C THR A 49 6.04 7.29 19.77
N ASP A 50 5.97 6.19 19.00
CA ASP A 50 6.96 5.89 17.96
C ASP A 50 6.85 6.87 16.79
N PHE A 51 5.73 7.59 16.67
CA PHE A 51 5.53 8.68 15.72
C PHE A 51 6.01 10.04 16.26
N HIS A 52 6.46 10.12 17.52
CA HIS A 52 6.97 11.35 18.10
C HIS A 52 8.26 11.78 17.40
N GLY A 53 8.23 12.95 16.75
CA GLY A 53 9.37 13.46 15.98
C GLY A 53 9.53 12.87 14.58
N ILE A 54 8.61 12.02 14.09
CA ILE A 54 8.62 11.54 12.69
C ILE A 54 8.06 12.59 11.71
N ALA A 55 7.38 13.62 12.22
CA ALA A 55 6.92 14.76 11.43
C ALA A 55 7.59 16.09 11.82
N PRO A 56 8.93 16.26 11.82
CA PRO A 56 9.51 17.59 12.00
C PRO A 56 9.26 18.49 10.77
N ASN A 57 8.92 17.91 9.61
CA ASN A 57 8.95 18.62 8.33
C ASN A 57 7.66 18.52 7.47
N LEU A 58 6.62 17.83 7.93
CA LEU A 58 5.34 17.75 7.20
C LEU A 58 4.46 18.98 7.42
N LEU A 59 4.56 19.60 8.59
CA LEU A 59 3.77 20.76 9.00
C LEU A 59 4.61 22.04 9.11
N ALA A 60 5.85 22.02 8.61
CA ALA A 60 6.81 23.11 8.72
C ALA A 60 6.98 23.65 10.17
N GLY A 61 6.90 22.76 11.16
CA GLY A 61 6.98 23.13 12.58
C GLY A 61 5.68 23.65 13.20
N LYS A 62 4.55 23.68 12.48
CA LYS A 62 3.22 23.94 13.07
C LYS A 62 2.65 22.71 13.76
N ASP A 63 1.89 22.94 14.82
CA ASP A 63 1.11 21.88 15.46
C ASP A 63 0.03 21.34 14.51
N ALA A 64 -0.27 20.04 14.61
CA ALA A 64 -1.23 19.40 13.73
C ALA A 64 -2.65 19.96 13.90
N GLN A 65 -3.03 20.30 15.13
CA GLN A 65 -4.33 20.88 15.45
C GLN A 65 -4.44 22.30 14.88
N GLU A 66 -3.35 23.07 14.95
CA GLU A 66 -3.29 24.42 14.38
C GLU A 66 -3.52 24.40 12.86
N LEU A 67 -2.90 23.45 12.14
CA LEU A 67 -3.12 23.32 10.70
C LEU A 67 -4.57 22.93 10.38
N VAL A 68 -5.14 21.97 11.12
CA VAL A 68 -6.53 21.52 10.90
C VAL A 68 -7.51 22.65 11.13
N ASN A 69 -7.31 23.45 12.18
CA ASN A 69 -8.15 24.62 12.46
C ASN A 69 -8.05 25.64 11.32
N GLN A 70 -6.83 25.99 10.88
CA GLN A 70 -6.63 26.90 9.75
C GLN A 70 -7.39 26.43 8.49
N MET A 71 -7.27 25.15 8.14
CA MET A 71 -7.96 24.60 6.97
C MET A 71 -9.48 24.65 7.10
N ARG A 72 -10.01 24.52 8.32
CA ARG A 72 -11.45 24.61 8.59
C ARG A 72 -11.95 26.04 8.43
N ASP A 73 -11.24 27.00 9.00
CA ASP A 73 -11.57 28.42 8.90
C ASP A 73 -11.52 28.88 7.42
N GLU A 74 -10.49 28.49 6.67
CA GLU A 74 -10.38 28.74 5.22
C GLU A 74 -11.52 28.11 4.40
N TRP A 75 -12.17 27.07 4.93
CA TRP A 75 -13.31 26.44 4.27
C TRP A 75 -14.62 27.14 4.61
N GLU A 76 -14.83 27.49 5.88
CA GLU A 76 -15.97 28.30 6.33
C GLU A 76 -16.01 29.65 5.58
N GLU A 77 -14.87 30.34 5.45
CA GLU A 77 -14.77 31.59 4.70
C GLU A 77 -15.14 31.45 3.21
N ARG A 78 -14.89 30.29 2.59
CA ARG A 78 -15.26 30.03 1.19
C ARG A 78 -16.76 29.80 1.02
N GLU A 79 -17.38 29.14 1.98
CA GLU A 79 -18.84 28.91 1.98
C GLU A 79 -19.60 30.20 2.29
N GLU A 80 -19.08 31.07 3.16
CA GLU A 80 -19.69 32.39 3.44
C GLU A 80 -19.64 33.37 2.26
N ARG A 81 -18.72 33.17 1.32
CA ARG A 81 -18.56 34.01 0.11
C ARG A 81 -19.33 33.47 -1.11
N ARG A 82 -20.13 32.42 -0.97
CA ARG A 82 -21.01 31.87 -2.01
C ARG A 82 -22.45 32.34 -1.82
#